data_AF-A0AAV1IDK1-F1
#
_entry.id   AF-A0AAV1IDK1-F1
#
_cell.length_a   1.000
_cell.length_b   1.000
_cell.length_c   1.000
_cell.angle_alpha   90.00
_cell.angle_beta   90.00
_cell.angle_gamma   90.00
#
_symmetry.space_group_name_H-M   'P 1'
#
loop_
_entity.id
_entity.type
_entity.pdbx_description
1 polymer ?
#
loop_
_entity_poly.entity_id
_entity_poly.type
_entity_poly.pdbx_seq_one_letter_code
_entity_poly.pdbx_strand_id
1 'polypeptide(L)'
;MFSGTASPPCPSVLSTSTKDPFWRRVRKGVAPAFSQSNIQAASESSIAMAYRLADTLAAHGPAAPNAAFDVIGVFGFGKDFKATMDLHGEGAQACKCLARGMEIAVKSKLRPDTNIPFTPAWYEYRDTQTRLLSIFRNLMKEVLARGQPEAGDQTIAAFLRRIRAEDGAPLPELRFWSELSIFFFAGASARYYISQHPQVEAQLLEELRDLELMCGGAGKPRKLTPTDVQRLAYLHCVIKKKLCGSS
;
A
#
# COMPACT_ATOMS: atom_id res chain seq x y z
N MET A 1 3.70 27.75 -6.60
CA MET A 1 4.72 27.02 -5.81
C MET A 1 4.19 25.63 -5.49
N PHE A 2 5.01 24.57 -5.62
CA PHE A 2 4.62 23.20 -5.27
C PHE A 2 5.14 22.83 -3.88
N SER A 3 4.25 22.53 -2.94
CA SER A 3 4.54 22.36 -1.51
C SER A 3 5.02 20.96 -1.12
N GLY A 4 6.34 20.79 -1.12
CA GLY A 4 7.08 20.26 0.05
C GLY A 4 6.73 18.88 0.63
N THR A 5 5.98 18.04 -0.07
CA THR A 5 5.71 16.64 0.32
C THR A 5 5.69 15.74 -0.91
N ALA A 6 5.53 14.42 -0.72
CA ALA A 6 5.06 13.52 -1.78
C ALA A 6 3.56 13.73 -2.10
N SER A 7 3.10 14.99 -2.04
CA SER A 7 1.75 15.36 -2.48
C SER A 7 1.59 15.00 -3.96
N PRO A 8 0.44 14.44 -4.35
CA PRO A 8 0.13 14.28 -5.75
C PRO A 8 0.10 15.64 -6.47
N PRO A 9 0.30 15.68 -7.80
CA PRO A 9 0.43 16.92 -8.58
C PRO A 9 -0.83 17.81 -8.57
N CYS A 10 -1.97 17.25 -8.16
CA CYS A 10 -3.24 17.94 -7.95
C CYS A 10 -4.04 17.20 -6.86
N PRO A 11 -5.06 17.84 -6.24
CA PRO A 11 -5.82 17.24 -5.14
C PRO A 11 -6.41 15.86 -5.47
N SER A 12 -6.51 15.01 -4.44
CA SER A 12 -6.93 13.60 -4.54
C SER A 12 -8.15 13.30 -3.67
N VAL A 13 -8.63 12.07 -3.65
CA VAL A 13 -9.71 11.59 -2.75
C VAL A 13 -9.39 11.77 -1.25
N LEU A 14 -8.12 11.98 -0.87
CA LEU A 14 -7.69 12.27 0.50
C LEU A 14 -7.50 13.77 0.80
N SER A 15 -7.45 14.64 -0.21
CA SER A 15 -7.27 16.11 -0.04
C SER A 15 -8.38 16.95 -0.65
N THR A 16 -9.46 16.32 -1.14
CA THR A 16 -10.70 16.97 -1.60
C THR A 16 -11.84 16.78 -0.60
N SER A 17 -12.80 17.70 -0.60
CA SER A 17 -13.95 17.66 0.31
C SER A 17 -14.95 16.58 -0.07
N THR A 18 -15.68 16.00 0.88
CA THR A 18 -16.79 15.07 0.62
C THR A 18 -17.98 15.73 -0.14
N LYS A 19 -17.98 17.06 -0.21
CA LYS A 19 -18.91 17.87 -1.03
C LYS A 19 -18.47 17.99 -2.51
N ASP A 20 -17.21 17.69 -2.83
CA ASP A 20 -16.65 17.80 -4.19
C ASP A 20 -17.22 16.71 -5.12
N PRO A 21 -17.77 17.08 -6.31
CA PRO A 21 -18.20 16.11 -7.32
C PRO A 21 -17.10 15.14 -7.75
N PHE A 22 -15.84 15.59 -7.83
CA PHE A 22 -14.69 14.75 -8.16
C PHE A 22 -14.44 13.69 -7.07
N TRP A 23 -14.45 14.06 -5.79
CA TRP A 23 -14.32 13.12 -4.67
C TRP A 23 -15.39 12.02 -4.72
N ARG A 24 -16.65 12.43 -4.95
CA ARG A 24 -17.80 11.50 -5.07
C ARG A 24 -17.65 10.56 -6.25
N ARG A 25 -17.21 11.09 -7.41
CA ARG A 25 -16.95 10.33 -8.64
C ARG A 25 -15.83 9.30 -8.45
N VAL A 26 -14.69 9.69 -7.88
CA VAL A 26 -13.59 8.77 -7.57
C VAL A 26 -14.04 7.70 -6.58
N ARG A 27 -14.60 8.10 -5.43
CA ARG A 27 -15.05 7.16 -4.40
C ARG A 27 -16.08 6.15 -4.94
N LYS A 28 -17.06 6.59 -5.74
CA LYS A 28 -18.03 5.68 -6.38
C LYS A 28 -17.38 4.75 -7.40
N GLY A 29 -16.44 5.26 -8.20
CA GLY A 29 -15.74 4.48 -9.22
C GLY A 29 -14.82 3.39 -8.67
N VAL A 30 -14.11 3.66 -7.57
CA VAL A 30 -13.22 2.69 -6.93
C VAL A 30 -13.89 1.79 -5.89
N ALA A 31 -15.09 2.13 -5.39
CA ALA A 31 -15.78 1.34 -4.37
C ALA A 31 -15.90 -0.17 -4.70
N PRO A 32 -16.16 -0.61 -5.96
CA PRO A 32 -16.20 -2.03 -6.28
C PRO A 32 -14.86 -2.75 -6.15
N ALA A 33 -13.72 -2.05 -6.24
CA ALA A 33 -12.40 -2.63 -5.92
C ALA A 33 -12.36 -3.13 -4.47
N PHE A 34 -13.09 -2.49 -3.56
CA PHE A 34 -13.20 -2.85 -2.14
C PHE A 34 -14.48 -3.66 -1.83
N SER A 35 -15.04 -4.33 -2.83
CA SER A 35 -16.14 -5.29 -2.64
C SER A 35 -15.66 -6.57 -1.95
N GLN A 36 -16.54 -7.26 -1.22
CA GLN A 36 -16.18 -8.48 -0.49
C GLN A 36 -15.61 -9.58 -1.39
N SER A 37 -16.13 -9.72 -2.62
CA SER A 37 -15.61 -10.65 -3.63
C SER A 37 -14.18 -10.31 -4.06
N ASN A 38 -13.88 -9.03 -4.25
CA ASN A 38 -12.54 -8.59 -4.65
C ASN A 38 -11.53 -8.67 -3.49
N ILE A 39 -11.99 -8.41 -2.25
CA ILE A 39 -11.19 -8.66 -1.04
C ILE A 39 -10.91 -10.16 -0.87
N GLN A 40 -11.87 -11.04 -1.16
CA GLN A 40 -11.68 -12.48 -1.11
C GLN A 40 -10.67 -12.94 -2.18
N ALA A 41 -10.77 -12.46 -3.42
CA ALA A 41 -9.77 -12.74 -4.47
C ALA A 41 -8.36 -12.20 -4.10
N ALA A 42 -8.30 -11.01 -3.49
CA ALA A 42 -7.05 -10.44 -2.99
C ALA A 42 -6.42 -11.27 -1.86
N SER A 43 -7.24 -11.98 -1.07
CA SER A 43 -6.75 -12.74 0.09
C SER A 43 -5.84 -13.90 -0.34
N GLU A 44 -6.13 -14.59 -1.43
CA GLU A 44 -5.28 -15.69 -1.94
C GLU A 44 -3.90 -15.19 -2.38
N SER A 45 -3.86 -14.06 -3.08
CA SER A 45 -2.60 -13.38 -3.45
C SER A 45 -1.84 -12.90 -2.21
N SER A 46 -2.55 -12.37 -1.21
CA SER A 46 -1.96 -11.90 0.05
C SER A 46 -1.37 -13.05 0.87
N ILE A 47 -2.03 -14.21 0.90
CA ILE A 47 -1.55 -15.44 1.53
C ILE A 47 -0.29 -15.94 0.80
N ALA A 48 -0.30 -15.99 -0.54
CA ALA A 48 0.87 -16.38 -1.33
C ALA A 48 2.08 -15.47 -1.06
N MET A 49 1.88 -14.16 -0.93
CA MET A 49 2.92 -13.19 -0.59
C MET A 49 3.39 -13.27 0.87
N ALA A 50 2.52 -13.70 1.79
CA ALA A 50 2.90 -13.96 3.17
C ALA A 50 3.83 -15.18 3.27
N TYR A 51 3.55 -16.27 2.52
CA TYR A 51 4.47 -17.40 2.40
C TYR A 51 5.79 -17.00 1.73
N ARG A 52 5.73 -16.25 0.61
CA ARG A 52 6.92 -15.74 -0.09
C ARG A 52 7.81 -14.87 0.81
N LEU A 53 7.22 -14.06 1.68
CA LEU A 53 7.92 -13.31 2.73
C LEU A 53 8.55 -14.26 3.77
N ALA A 54 7.82 -15.26 4.25
CA ALA A 54 8.32 -16.20 5.25
C ALA A 54 9.49 -17.05 4.73
N ASP A 55 9.42 -17.54 3.49
CA ASP A 55 10.51 -18.29 2.84
C ASP A 55 11.77 -17.41 2.70
N THR A 56 11.62 -16.16 2.27
CA THR A 56 12.73 -15.21 2.16
C THR A 56 13.33 -14.85 3.52
N LEU A 57 12.53 -14.68 4.58
CA LEU A 57 13.00 -14.44 5.95
C LEU A 57 13.71 -15.67 6.53
N ALA A 58 13.25 -16.89 6.22
CA ALA A 58 13.91 -18.12 6.63
C ALA A 58 15.28 -18.31 5.95
N ALA A 59 15.41 -17.86 4.69
CA ALA A 59 16.66 -17.95 3.93
C ALA A 59 17.67 -16.83 4.23
N HIS A 60 17.22 -15.62 4.55
CA HIS A 60 18.08 -14.42 4.66
C HIS A 60 18.05 -13.73 6.04
N GLY A 61 17.31 -14.27 7.01
CA GLY A 61 17.14 -13.69 8.33
C GLY A 61 16.18 -12.48 8.36
N PRO A 62 16.18 -11.68 9.45
CA PRO A 62 15.15 -10.66 9.73
C PRO A 62 15.24 -9.38 8.87
N ALA A 63 15.91 -9.41 7.72
CA ALA A 63 15.85 -8.33 6.75
C ALA A 63 14.43 -8.27 6.15
N ALA A 64 13.66 -7.22 6.48
CA ALA A 64 12.21 -7.20 6.27
C ALA A 64 11.77 -6.47 4.97
N PRO A 65 11.49 -7.19 3.86
CA PRO A 65 10.82 -6.60 2.70
C PRO A 65 9.33 -6.34 3.00
N ASN A 66 8.81 -5.23 2.48
CA ASN A 66 7.43 -4.84 2.72
C ASN A 66 6.47 -5.57 1.76
N ALA A 67 5.99 -6.77 2.11
CA ALA A 67 5.01 -7.47 1.27
C ALA A 67 3.69 -6.72 1.06
N ALA A 68 3.35 -5.69 1.85
CA ALA A 68 2.18 -4.85 1.54
C ALA A 68 2.39 -4.05 0.24
N PHE A 69 3.65 -3.79 -0.14
CA PHE A 69 4.05 -3.21 -1.42
C PHE A 69 3.78 -4.17 -2.60
N ASP A 70 4.06 -5.46 -2.43
CA ASP A 70 3.72 -6.49 -3.43
C ASP A 70 2.19 -6.72 -3.50
N VAL A 71 1.50 -6.76 -2.35
CA VAL A 71 0.03 -6.91 -2.27
C VAL A 71 -0.67 -5.76 -2.97
N ILE A 72 -0.33 -4.50 -2.63
CA ILE A 72 -0.93 -3.34 -3.30
C ILE A 72 -0.46 -3.23 -4.75
N GLY A 73 0.72 -3.76 -5.09
CA GLY A 73 1.21 -3.87 -6.46
C GLY A 73 0.32 -4.75 -7.32
N VAL A 74 0.10 -6.01 -6.94
CA VAL A 74 -0.72 -6.95 -7.71
C VAL A 74 -2.19 -6.58 -7.65
N PHE A 75 -2.76 -6.41 -6.46
CA PHE A 75 -4.20 -6.13 -6.32
C PHE A 75 -4.58 -4.70 -6.71
N GLY A 76 -3.74 -3.71 -6.36
CA GLY A 76 -3.99 -2.32 -6.72
C GLY A 76 -3.69 -2.02 -8.19
N PHE A 77 -2.63 -2.59 -8.77
CA PHE A 77 -2.07 -2.13 -10.05
C PHE A 77 -1.63 -3.24 -11.02
N GLY A 78 -1.92 -4.51 -10.74
CA GLY A 78 -1.52 -5.64 -11.60
C GLY A 78 0.00 -5.71 -11.85
N LYS A 79 0.83 -5.35 -10.86
CA LYS A 79 2.29 -5.44 -10.92
C LYS A 79 2.84 -6.14 -9.69
N ASP A 80 3.40 -7.34 -9.88
CA ASP A 80 4.26 -7.93 -8.86
C ASP A 80 5.63 -7.23 -8.90
N PHE A 81 5.93 -6.48 -7.84
CA PHE A 81 7.23 -5.80 -7.68
C PHE A 81 8.33 -6.73 -7.19
N LYS A 82 7.99 -7.97 -6.79
CA LYS A 82 8.92 -8.99 -6.26
C LYS A 82 9.76 -8.50 -5.08
N ALA A 83 9.28 -7.49 -4.33
CA ALA A 83 10.01 -6.90 -3.21
C ALA A 83 10.28 -7.93 -2.11
N THR A 84 9.42 -8.95 -1.97
CA THR A 84 9.61 -10.10 -1.07
C THR A 84 10.49 -11.22 -1.62
N MET A 85 10.90 -11.19 -2.88
CA MET A 85 11.82 -12.19 -3.47
C MET A 85 13.26 -11.69 -3.54
N ASP A 86 13.43 -10.39 -3.84
CA ASP A 86 14.74 -9.77 -4.03
C ASP A 86 14.85 -8.54 -3.13
N LEU A 87 15.71 -8.67 -2.10
CA LEU A 87 15.97 -7.63 -1.09
C LEU A 87 16.78 -6.44 -1.63
N HIS A 88 17.32 -6.53 -2.85
CA HIS A 88 18.22 -5.56 -3.47
C HIS A 88 17.69 -4.96 -4.78
N GLY A 89 16.80 -5.67 -5.49
CA GLY A 89 16.18 -5.24 -6.75
C GLY A 89 15.12 -4.14 -6.63
N GLU A 90 14.52 -3.78 -7.77
CA GLU A 90 13.67 -2.59 -7.95
C GLU A 90 12.58 -2.47 -6.88
N GLY A 91 11.81 -3.54 -6.63
CA GLY A 91 10.74 -3.54 -5.63
C GLY A 91 11.21 -3.23 -4.21
N ALA A 92 12.34 -3.80 -3.78
CA ALA A 92 12.91 -3.52 -2.46
C ALA A 92 13.53 -2.11 -2.37
N GLN A 93 14.12 -1.60 -3.46
CA GLN A 93 14.59 -0.20 -3.49
C GLN A 93 13.42 0.78 -3.45
N ALA A 94 12.31 0.47 -4.13
CA ALA A 94 11.09 1.27 -4.08
C ALA A 94 10.42 1.22 -2.69
N CYS A 95 10.44 0.06 -2.01
CA CYS A 95 10.05 -0.05 -0.60
C CYS A 95 10.89 0.85 0.32
N LYS A 96 12.22 0.81 0.19
CA LYS A 96 13.16 1.63 0.98
C LYS A 96 12.94 3.13 0.72
N CYS A 97 12.73 3.51 -0.54
CA CYS A 97 12.42 4.87 -0.94
C CYS A 97 11.08 5.36 -0.35
N LEU A 98 10.04 4.52 -0.34
CA LEU A 98 8.73 4.84 0.26
C LEU A 98 8.82 4.98 1.78
N ALA A 99 9.57 4.10 2.46
CA ALA A 99 9.82 4.20 3.89
C ALA A 99 10.59 5.49 4.24
N ARG A 100 11.65 5.84 3.50
CA ARG A 100 12.40 7.09 3.71
C ARG A 100 11.53 8.32 3.43
N GLY A 101 10.69 8.29 2.40
CA GLY A 101 9.75 9.37 2.09
C GLY A 101 8.68 9.59 3.17
N MET A 102 8.15 8.50 3.75
CA MET A 102 7.27 8.56 4.92
C MET A 102 7.98 9.22 6.12
N GLU A 103 9.17 8.74 6.45
CA GLU A 103 9.96 9.25 7.58
C GLU A 103 10.30 10.73 7.40
N ILE A 104 10.71 11.14 6.20
CA ILE A 104 11.01 12.53 5.84
C ILE A 104 9.75 13.40 5.90
N ALA A 105 8.59 12.92 5.43
CA ALA A 105 7.32 13.68 5.47
C ALA A 105 6.73 13.81 6.88
N VAL A 106 7.10 12.93 7.81
CA VAL A 106 6.85 13.11 9.25
C VAL A 106 7.86 14.11 9.83
N LYS A 107 9.15 13.94 9.55
CA LYS A 107 10.23 14.79 10.07
C LYS A 107 10.12 16.25 9.60
N SER A 108 9.72 16.53 8.36
CA SER A 108 9.62 17.90 7.85
C SER A 108 8.58 18.77 8.55
N LYS A 109 7.58 18.16 9.20
CA LYS A 109 6.63 18.86 10.10
C LYS A 109 7.27 19.31 11.42
N LEU A 110 8.37 18.67 11.82
CA LEU A 110 9.12 18.91 13.06
C LEU A 110 10.47 19.59 12.80
N ARG A 111 10.90 19.68 11.54
CA ARG A 111 12.21 20.18 11.10
C ARG A 111 12.08 21.25 10.02
N PRO A 112 12.12 22.55 10.38
CA PRO A 112 12.03 23.63 9.40
C PRO A 112 13.20 23.63 8.40
N ASP A 113 14.35 23.08 8.76
CA ASP A 113 15.56 23.05 7.92
C ASP A 113 15.44 22.19 6.66
N THR A 114 14.49 21.24 6.62
CA THR A 114 14.11 20.51 5.39
C THR A 114 13.53 21.44 4.30
N ASN A 115 13.00 22.60 4.68
CA ASN A 115 12.43 23.59 3.77
C ASN A 115 13.43 24.70 3.39
N ILE A 116 14.57 24.81 4.08
CA ILE A 116 15.62 25.79 3.79
C ILE A 116 16.43 25.28 2.58
N PRO A 117 16.50 26.00 1.44
CA PRO A 117 17.23 25.55 0.28
C PRO A 117 18.71 25.27 0.55
N PHE A 118 19.27 24.31 -0.19
CA PHE A 118 20.69 23.94 -0.18
C PHE A 118 21.25 23.37 1.14
N THR A 119 20.41 23.12 2.16
CA THR A 119 20.84 22.31 3.33
C THR A 119 20.96 20.83 2.94
N PRO A 120 21.77 20.02 3.66
CA PRO A 120 21.80 18.56 3.45
C PRO A 120 20.42 17.90 3.59
N ALA A 121 19.60 18.39 4.53
CA ALA A 121 18.23 17.93 4.75
C ALA A 121 17.30 18.25 3.57
N TRP A 122 17.48 19.40 2.92
CA TRP A 122 16.76 19.77 1.70
C TRP A 122 17.18 18.93 0.50
N TYR A 123 18.48 18.66 0.33
CA TYR A 123 18.96 17.77 -0.75
C TYR A 123 18.42 16.35 -0.59
N GLU A 124 18.46 15.77 0.62
CA GLU A 124 17.89 14.45 0.89
C GLU A 124 16.37 14.41 0.67
N TYR A 125 15.66 15.45 1.14
CA TYR A 125 14.24 15.63 0.89
C TYR A 125 13.95 15.61 -0.64
N ARG A 126 14.73 16.36 -1.43
CA ARG A 126 14.53 16.48 -2.89
C ARG A 126 14.87 15.20 -3.66
N ASP A 127 15.94 14.51 -3.30
CA ASP A 127 16.29 13.22 -3.92
C ASP A 127 15.20 12.18 -3.64
N THR A 128 14.80 12.03 -2.37
CA THR A 128 13.72 11.10 -1.98
C THR A 128 12.40 11.42 -2.68
N GLN A 129 12.02 12.71 -2.76
CA GLN A 129 10.84 13.15 -3.50
C GLN A 129 10.95 12.80 -5.00
N THR A 130 12.11 13.02 -5.62
CA THR A 130 12.34 12.77 -7.05
C THR A 130 12.26 11.27 -7.37
N ARG A 131 12.88 10.42 -6.56
CA ARG A 131 12.81 8.96 -6.70
C ARG A 131 11.38 8.42 -6.57
N LEU A 132 10.61 8.92 -5.59
CA LEU A 132 9.19 8.53 -5.44
C LEU A 132 8.31 8.97 -6.62
N LEU A 133 8.48 10.20 -7.10
CA LEU A 133 7.77 10.67 -8.29
C LEU A 133 8.13 9.85 -9.53
N SER A 134 9.38 9.38 -9.64
CA SER A 134 9.82 8.45 -10.69
C SER A 134 9.12 7.09 -10.60
N ILE A 135 9.09 6.46 -9.41
CA ILE A 135 8.41 5.17 -9.16
C ILE A 135 6.93 5.25 -9.55
N PHE A 136 6.20 6.26 -9.07
CA PHE A 136 4.77 6.40 -9.39
C PHE A 136 4.52 6.77 -10.86
N ARG A 137 5.39 7.56 -11.48
CA ARG A 137 5.30 7.89 -12.92
C ARG A 137 5.56 6.67 -13.80
N ASN A 138 6.49 5.79 -13.42
CA ASN A 138 6.76 4.55 -14.14
C ASN A 138 5.59 3.56 -14.00
N LEU A 139 5.09 3.35 -12.77
CA LEU A 139 3.89 2.55 -12.54
C LEU A 139 2.68 3.08 -13.33
N MET A 140 2.47 4.40 -13.37
CA MET A 140 1.43 5.01 -14.19
C MET A 140 1.63 4.72 -15.67
N LYS A 141 2.84 4.92 -16.22
CA LYS A 141 3.15 4.62 -17.62
C LYS A 141 2.88 3.15 -17.96
N GLU A 142 3.29 2.22 -17.11
CA GLU A 142 3.04 0.78 -17.28
C GLU A 142 1.55 0.45 -17.30
N VAL A 143 0.75 1.05 -16.40
CA VAL A 143 -0.71 0.86 -16.38
C VAL A 143 -1.39 1.50 -17.59
N LEU A 144 -0.93 2.67 -18.06
CA LEU A 144 -1.46 3.33 -19.26
C LEU A 144 -1.12 2.55 -20.54
N ALA A 145 0.08 1.96 -20.62
CA ALA A 145 0.55 1.17 -21.77
C ALA A 145 -0.25 -0.13 -22.00
N ARG A 146 -0.97 -0.63 -20.98
CA ARG A 146 -1.90 -1.76 -21.11
C ARG A 146 -3.20 -1.41 -21.86
N GLY A 147 -3.44 -0.14 -22.19
CA GLY A 147 -4.62 0.29 -22.92
C GLY A 147 -5.87 0.47 -22.06
N GLN A 148 -7.02 -0.02 -22.51
CA GLN A 148 -8.27 -0.03 -21.73
C GLN A 148 -8.34 -1.32 -20.90
N PRO A 149 -8.72 -1.28 -19.61
CA PRO A 149 -8.86 -2.50 -18.82
C PRO A 149 -10.02 -3.36 -19.32
N GLU A 150 -9.78 -4.66 -19.45
CA GLU A 150 -10.81 -5.67 -19.75
C GLU A 150 -11.95 -5.63 -18.73
N ALA A 151 -13.14 -6.12 -19.07
CA ALA A 151 -14.27 -6.14 -18.14
C ALA A 151 -13.99 -6.91 -16.83
N GLY A 152 -13.13 -7.93 -16.88
CA GLY A 152 -12.77 -8.78 -15.74
C GLY A 152 -11.74 -8.18 -14.77
N ASP A 153 -10.96 -7.16 -15.15
CA ASP A 153 -9.85 -6.64 -14.33
C ASP A 153 -10.37 -5.95 -13.05
N GLN A 154 -10.11 -6.56 -11.88
CA GLN A 154 -10.58 -6.04 -10.58
C GLN A 154 -9.61 -5.08 -9.89
N THR A 155 -8.51 -4.68 -10.55
CA THR A 155 -7.50 -3.81 -9.92
C THR A 155 -8.02 -2.40 -9.67
N ILE A 156 -7.51 -1.74 -8.62
CA ILE A 156 -7.81 -0.32 -8.32
C ILE A 156 -7.45 0.56 -9.54
N ALA A 157 -6.33 0.26 -10.21
CA ALA A 157 -5.93 0.82 -11.49
C ALA A 157 -7.02 0.75 -12.56
N ALA A 158 -7.61 -0.44 -12.76
CA ALA A 158 -8.66 -0.64 -13.74
C ALA A 158 -9.93 0.14 -13.39
N PHE A 159 -10.34 0.13 -12.11
CA PHE A 159 -11.46 0.94 -11.65
C PHE A 159 -11.23 2.45 -11.85
N LEU A 160 -10.02 2.95 -11.53
CA LEU A 160 -9.64 4.33 -11.82
C LEU A 160 -9.67 4.65 -13.34
N ARG A 161 -9.17 3.74 -14.18
CA ARG A 161 -9.20 3.86 -15.65
C ARG A 161 -10.61 3.79 -16.26
N ARG A 162 -11.59 3.18 -15.57
CA ARG A 162 -13.01 3.14 -15.98
C ARG A 162 -13.83 4.37 -15.60
N ILE A 163 -13.34 5.22 -14.68
CA ILE A 163 -14.06 6.46 -14.30
C ILE A 163 -14.24 7.37 -15.51
N ARG A 164 -15.43 7.99 -15.61
CA ARG A 164 -15.77 9.01 -16.60
C ARG A 164 -16.29 10.29 -15.94
N ALA A 165 -16.03 11.43 -16.57
CA ALA A 165 -16.65 12.71 -16.26
C ALA A 165 -18.07 12.82 -16.88
N GLU A 166 -18.76 13.94 -16.66
CA GLU A 166 -20.14 14.16 -17.13
C GLU A 166 -20.25 14.23 -18.67
N ASP A 167 -19.19 14.66 -19.33
CA ASP A 167 -18.99 14.67 -20.79
C ASP A 167 -18.58 13.28 -21.36
N GLY A 168 -18.44 12.26 -20.52
CA GLY A 168 -17.92 10.95 -20.92
C GLY A 168 -16.40 10.89 -21.08
N ALA A 169 -15.64 11.94 -20.77
CA ALA A 169 -14.18 11.91 -20.83
C ALA A 169 -13.57 11.02 -19.72
N PRO A 170 -12.42 10.36 -19.96
CA PRO A 170 -11.68 9.67 -18.89
C PRO A 170 -11.10 10.67 -17.88
N LEU A 171 -10.64 10.18 -16.72
CA LEU A 171 -9.85 11.01 -15.80
C LEU A 171 -8.61 11.59 -16.50
N PRO A 172 -8.34 12.91 -16.40
CA PRO A 172 -7.10 13.50 -16.90
C PRO A 172 -5.87 12.84 -16.27
N GLU A 173 -4.80 12.65 -17.03
CA GLU A 173 -3.60 11.91 -16.60
C GLU A 173 -3.07 12.40 -15.25
N LEU A 174 -3.04 13.71 -15.02
CA LEU A 174 -2.59 14.31 -13.76
C LEU A 174 -3.44 13.89 -12.54
N ARG A 175 -4.77 13.73 -12.73
CA ARG A 175 -5.70 13.24 -11.70
C ARG A 175 -5.61 11.72 -11.55
N PHE A 176 -5.43 10.98 -12.65
CA PHE A 176 -5.18 9.55 -12.60
C PHE A 176 -3.89 9.23 -11.83
N TRP A 177 -2.80 9.94 -12.09
CA TRP A 177 -1.53 9.85 -11.33
C TRP A 177 -1.73 10.18 -9.84
N SER A 178 -2.54 11.21 -9.55
CA SER A 178 -2.86 11.65 -8.20
C SER A 178 -3.51 10.53 -7.37
N GLU A 179 -4.60 9.95 -7.88
CA GLU A 179 -5.28 8.85 -7.18
C GLU A 179 -4.43 7.58 -7.14
N LEU A 180 -3.76 7.21 -8.24
CA LEU A 180 -2.90 6.02 -8.33
C LEU A 180 -1.80 6.05 -7.25
N SER A 181 -1.13 7.19 -7.07
CA SER A 181 -0.09 7.37 -6.04
C SER A 181 -0.67 7.25 -4.64
N ILE A 182 -1.87 7.78 -4.41
CA ILE A 182 -2.55 7.83 -3.11
C ILE A 182 -3.07 6.44 -2.69
N PHE A 183 -3.70 5.67 -3.59
CA PHE A 183 -4.12 4.31 -3.28
C PHE A 183 -2.93 3.39 -3.01
N PHE A 184 -1.82 3.56 -3.74
CA PHE A 184 -0.58 2.84 -3.47
C PHE A 184 -0.06 3.14 -2.05
N PHE A 185 0.10 4.43 -1.76
CA PHE A 185 0.67 4.93 -0.50
C PHE A 185 -0.15 4.51 0.72
N ALA A 186 -1.49 4.58 0.62
CA ALA A 186 -2.40 4.12 1.67
C ALA A 186 -2.24 2.61 1.95
N GLY A 187 -2.28 1.78 0.90
CA GLY A 187 -2.21 0.31 1.04
C GLY A 187 -0.88 -0.19 1.63
N ALA A 188 0.24 0.47 1.32
CA ALA A 188 1.57 0.07 1.79
C ALA A 188 1.83 0.33 3.29
N SER A 189 0.97 1.10 3.98
CA SER A 189 1.25 1.70 5.30
C SER A 189 0.91 0.85 6.53
N ALA A 190 0.03 -0.15 6.39
CA ALA A 190 -0.68 -0.78 7.53
C ALA A 190 0.20 -1.54 8.55
N ARG A 191 1.44 -1.89 8.21
CA ARG A 191 2.29 -2.81 9.00
C ARG A 191 2.83 -2.22 10.32
N TYR A 192 3.09 -0.93 10.36
CA TYR A 192 3.93 -0.30 11.39
C TYR A 192 3.38 -0.42 12.83
N TYR A 193 2.08 -0.69 13.00
CA TYR A 193 1.41 -0.62 14.30
C TYR A 193 1.54 -1.87 15.19
N ILE A 194 1.79 -3.05 14.62
CA ILE A 194 1.88 -4.29 15.42
C ILE A 194 3.27 -4.40 16.05
N SER A 195 4.33 -4.28 15.24
CA SER A 195 5.75 -4.41 15.66
C SER A 195 6.25 -3.31 16.60
N GLN A 196 5.41 -2.36 17.00
CA GLN A 196 5.70 -1.33 18.00
C GLN A 196 5.05 -1.64 19.36
N HIS A 197 4.32 -2.76 19.47
CA HIS A 197 3.53 -3.12 20.65
C HIS A 197 3.61 -4.63 20.93
N PRO A 198 4.67 -5.09 21.65
CA PRO A 198 4.89 -6.51 21.93
C PRO A 198 3.72 -7.21 22.64
N GLN A 199 2.91 -6.49 23.41
CA GLN A 199 1.71 -7.03 24.04
C GLN A 199 0.58 -7.35 23.04
N VAL A 200 0.55 -6.66 21.89
CA VAL A 200 -0.39 -6.95 20.79
C VAL A 200 0.13 -8.13 19.97
N GLU A 201 1.44 -8.19 19.75
CA GLU A 201 2.10 -9.31 19.07
C GLU A 201 1.95 -10.62 19.87
N ALA A 202 2.12 -10.60 21.19
CA ALA A 202 1.89 -11.76 22.06
C ALA A 202 0.45 -12.31 21.95
N GLN A 203 -0.55 -11.43 22.03
CA GLN A 203 -1.97 -11.83 21.92
C GLN A 203 -2.35 -12.31 20.50
N LEU A 204 -1.68 -11.83 19.46
CA LEU A 204 -1.80 -12.38 18.11
C LEU A 204 -1.17 -13.78 17.99
N LEU A 205 -0.03 -14.03 18.65
CA LEU A 205 0.60 -15.36 18.68
C LEU A 205 -0.22 -16.38 19.50
N GLU A 206 -1.00 -15.92 20.48
CA GLU A 206 -2.01 -16.72 21.19
C GLU A 206 -3.19 -17.06 20.27
N GLU A 207 -3.81 -16.07 19.62
CA GLU A 207 -4.89 -16.30 18.63
C GLU A 207 -4.45 -17.25 17.48
N LEU A 208 -3.22 -17.10 16.97
CA LEU A 208 -2.68 -18.00 15.95
C LEU A 208 -2.39 -19.41 16.47
N ARG A 209 -2.17 -19.59 17.78
CA ARG A 209 -2.02 -20.91 18.41
C ARG A 209 -3.37 -21.61 18.50
N ASP A 210 -4.37 -20.91 19.02
CA ASP A 210 -5.72 -21.44 19.29
C ASP A 210 -6.49 -21.77 18.00
N LEU A 211 -6.11 -21.17 16.88
CA LEU A 211 -6.63 -21.47 15.54
C LEU A 211 -5.82 -22.54 14.78
N GLU A 212 -4.83 -23.17 15.42
CA GLU A 212 -3.92 -24.17 14.83
C GLU A 212 -3.16 -23.64 13.59
N LEU A 213 -2.78 -22.36 13.62
CA LEU A 213 -2.04 -21.68 12.55
C LEU A 213 -0.53 -21.59 12.82
N MET A 214 -0.10 -21.81 14.06
CA MET A 214 1.32 -21.98 14.43
C MET A 214 1.75 -23.45 14.47
N CYS A 215 3.06 -23.69 14.41
CA CYS A 215 3.63 -25.02 14.60
C CYS A 215 3.48 -25.50 16.05
N GLY A 216 2.85 -26.66 16.23
CA GLY A 216 3.04 -27.47 17.44
C GLY A 216 4.37 -28.22 17.36
N GLY A 217 5.41 -27.74 18.04
CA GLY A 217 6.72 -28.37 18.05
C GLY A 217 7.39 -28.43 16.67
N ALA A 218 7.91 -29.60 16.29
CA ALA A 218 8.71 -29.80 15.07
C ALA A 218 7.89 -29.90 13.76
N GLY A 219 6.57 -29.73 13.80
CA GLY A 219 5.72 -29.72 12.60
C GLY A 219 5.92 -28.46 11.74
N LYS A 220 5.60 -28.56 10.44
CA LYS A 220 5.32 -27.37 9.62
C LYS A 220 3.89 -26.87 9.92
N PRO A 221 3.61 -25.56 9.83
CA PRO A 221 2.26 -25.06 10.05
C PRO A 221 1.39 -25.44 8.84
N ARG A 222 0.09 -25.64 9.07
CA ARG A 222 -0.86 -25.88 7.97
C ARG A 222 -0.95 -24.65 7.05
N LYS A 223 -1.38 -24.85 5.81
CA LYS A 223 -1.58 -23.73 4.88
C LYS A 223 -2.73 -22.84 5.37
N LEU A 224 -2.49 -21.54 5.48
CA LEU A 224 -3.48 -20.52 5.78
C LEU A 224 -4.50 -20.42 4.64
N THR A 225 -5.79 -20.32 4.99
CA THR A 225 -6.89 -20.16 4.03
C THR A 225 -7.57 -18.78 4.17
N PRO A 226 -8.34 -18.31 3.17
CA PRO A 226 -9.18 -17.12 3.30
C PRO A 226 -10.13 -17.16 4.50
N THR A 227 -10.66 -18.34 4.83
CA THR A 227 -11.55 -18.57 5.98
C THR A 227 -10.83 -18.43 7.32
N ASP A 228 -9.55 -18.80 7.39
CA ASP A 228 -8.75 -18.61 8.61
C ASP A 228 -8.51 -17.14 8.92
N VAL A 229 -8.25 -16.31 7.90
CA VAL A 229 -8.11 -14.85 8.07
C VAL A 229 -9.39 -14.24 8.68
N GLN A 230 -10.56 -14.74 8.29
CA GLN A 230 -11.86 -14.30 8.83
C GLN A 230 -12.05 -14.69 10.32
N ARG A 231 -11.34 -15.70 10.82
CA ARG A 231 -11.40 -16.17 12.23
C ARG A 231 -10.50 -15.38 13.19
N LEU A 232 -9.62 -14.52 12.69
CA LEU A 232 -8.69 -13.70 13.49
C LEU A 232 -9.41 -12.50 14.16
N ALA A 233 -10.26 -12.78 15.14
CA ALA A 233 -11.10 -11.80 15.82
C ALA A 233 -10.30 -10.75 16.59
N TYR A 234 -9.20 -11.13 17.24
CA TYR A 234 -8.29 -10.21 17.92
C TYR A 234 -7.54 -9.34 16.90
N LEU A 235 -7.03 -9.90 15.79
CA LEU A 235 -6.46 -9.09 14.70
C LEU A 235 -7.45 -8.06 14.15
N HIS A 236 -8.72 -8.44 13.92
CA HIS A 236 -9.76 -7.49 13.52
C HIS A 236 -10.00 -6.41 14.58
N CYS A 237 -9.96 -6.76 15.87
CA CYS A 237 -10.05 -5.81 16.97
C CYS A 237 -8.87 -4.82 17.00
N VAL A 238 -7.63 -5.31 16.79
CA VAL A 238 -6.41 -4.49 16.69
C VAL A 238 -6.52 -3.51 15.52
N ILE A 239 -6.86 -3.99 14.33
CA ILE A 239 -7.03 -3.15 13.13
C ILE A 239 -8.10 -2.08 13.36
N LYS A 240 -9.26 -2.45 13.91
CA LYS A 240 -10.34 -1.51 14.25
C LYS A 240 -9.88 -0.47 15.29
N LYS A 241 -9.18 -0.90 16.35
CA LYS A 241 -8.68 -0.01 17.41
C LYS A 241 -7.65 1.00 16.89
N LYS A 242 -6.89 0.69 15.84
CA LYS A 242 -6.04 1.69 15.16
C LYS A 242 -6.86 2.74 14.43
N LEU A 243 -7.74 2.28 13.55
CA LEU A 243 -8.53 3.15 12.70
C LEU A 243 -9.48 4.07 13.51
N CYS A 244 -9.98 3.59 14.66
CA CYS A 244 -10.82 4.38 15.56
C CYS A 244 -10.05 5.14 16.66
N GLY A 245 -8.78 4.79 16.94
CA GLY A 245 -7.97 5.38 18.02
C GLY A 245 -7.01 6.48 17.56
N SER A 246 -7.20 7.01 16.36
CA SER A 246 -6.33 7.99 15.70
C SER A 246 -7.06 9.31 15.36
N SER A 247 -8.17 9.58 16.05
CA SER A 247 -9.07 10.74 15.88
C SER A 247 -9.01 11.67 17.08
#